data_AF-A0A0T0PRC4-F1
#
_entry.id   AF-A0A0T0PRC4-F1
#
_cell.length_a   1.000
_cell.length_b   1.000
_cell.length_c   1.000
_cell.angle_alpha   90.00
_cell.angle_beta   90.00
_cell.angle_gamma   90.00
#
_symmetry.space_group_name_H-M   'P 1'
#
loop_
_entity.id
_entity.type
_entity.pdbx_description
1 polymer ?
#
loop_
_entity_poly.entity_id
_entity_poly.type
_entity_poly.pdbx_seq_one_letter_code
_entity_poly.pdbx_strand_id
1 'polypeptide(L)' 'PAVCGGRPVIAGTRMRVTDVLEMLAGGATVGEIVADFPYLATDDVIAALGFAARQADHAIVTAAE' A
#
# COMPACT_ATOMS: atom_id res chain seq x y z
N PRO A 1 7.00 0.78 -15.91
CA PRO A 1 7.14 -0.37 -14.96
C PRO A 1 5.76 -1.01 -14.70
N ALA A 2 5.45 -2.09 -15.42
CA ALA A 2 4.16 -2.76 -15.43
C ALA A 2 4.07 -3.88 -14.37
N VAL A 3 4.40 -3.55 -13.11
CA VAL A 3 4.17 -4.49 -12.01
C VAL A 3 2.70 -4.32 -11.57
N CYS A 4 1.96 -5.42 -11.48
CA CYS A 4 0.53 -5.46 -11.09
C CYS A 4 -0.39 -4.45 -11.81
N GLY A 5 -0.27 -4.33 -13.14
CA GLY A 5 -1.19 -3.49 -13.93
C GLY A 5 -1.04 -1.98 -13.67
N GLY A 6 0.16 -1.54 -13.26
CA GLY A 6 0.44 -0.14 -12.91
C GLY A 6 0.13 0.20 -11.44
N ARG A 7 -0.31 -0.78 -10.65
CA ARG A 7 -0.56 -0.57 -9.22
C ARG A 7 0.74 -0.67 -8.42
N PRO A 8 0.95 0.23 -7.45
CA PRO A 8 2.12 0.20 -6.58
C PRO A 8 2.13 -1.09 -5.76
N VAL A 9 3.27 -1.78 -5.78
CA VAL A 9 3.53 -2.98 -4.99
C VAL A 9 4.65 -2.71 -4.00
N ILE A 10 4.65 -3.43 -2.88
CA ILE A 10 5.76 -3.40 -1.92
C ILE A 10 6.99 -4.03 -2.58
N ALA A 11 8.13 -3.33 -2.49
CA ALA A 11 9.37 -3.72 -3.17
C ALA A 11 9.78 -5.16 -2.82
N GLY A 12 10.15 -5.95 -3.83
CA GLY A 12 10.55 -7.35 -3.63
C GLY A 12 9.38 -8.32 -3.37
N THR A 13 8.13 -7.84 -3.38
CA THR A 13 6.95 -8.67 -3.16
C THR A 13 5.94 -8.54 -4.31
N ARG A 14 4.91 -9.39 -4.30
CA ARG A 14 3.69 -9.21 -5.11
C ARG A 14 2.52 -8.63 -4.30
N MET A 15 2.79 -8.13 -3.09
CA MET A 15 1.80 -7.52 -2.21
C MET A 15 1.48 -6.11 -2.74
N ARG A 16 0.20 -5.82 -3.02
CA ARG A 16 -0.18 -4.47 -3.45
C ARG A 16 -0.25 -3.58 -2.23
N VAL A 17 0.08 -2.30 -2.40
CA VAL A 17 -0.10 -1.30 -1.34
C VAL A 17 -1.56 -1.28 -0.88
N THR A 18 -2.51 -1.45 -1.80
CA THR A 18 -3.95 -1.49 -1.50
C THR A 18 -4.33 -2.64 -0.57
N ASP A 19 -3.74 -3.82 -0.72
CA ASP A 19 -4.04 -4.97 0.15
C ASP A 19 -3.67 -4.67 1.60
N VAL A 20 -2.51 -4.05 1.80
CA VAL A 20 -2.04 -3.63 3.13
C VAL A 20 -2.99 -2.60 3.75
N LEU A 21 -3.43 -1.62 2.96
CA LEU A 21 -4.38 -0.61 3.41
C LEU A 21 -5.77 -1.20 3.73
N GLU A 22 -6.25 -2.18 2.95
CA GLU A 22 -7.53 -2.86 3.20
C GLU A 22 -7.48 -3.65 4.51
N MET A 23 -6.38 -4.34 4.80
CA MET A 23 -6.21 -5.06 6.07
C MET A 23 -6.17 -4.10 7.26
N LEU A 24 -5.45 -2.99 7.15
CA LEU A 24 -5.44 -1.93 8.16
C LEU A 24 -6.83 -1.33 8.36
N ALA A 25 -7.57 -1.09 7.27
CA ALA A 25 -8.95 -0.60 7.34
C ALA A 25 -9.92 -1.62 7.96
N GLY A 26 -9.64 -2.91 7.78
CA GLY A 26 -10.34 -4.03 8.43
C GLY A 26 -10.03 -4.18 9.92
N GLY A 27 -9.12 -3.36 10.48
CA GLY A 27 -8.76 -3.37 11.90
C GLY A 27 -7.53 -4.22 12.23
N ALA A 28 -6.84 -4.79 11.24
CA ALA A 28 -5.57 -5.47 11.49
C ALA A 28 -4.52 -4.46 11.95
N THR A 29 -3.68 -4.87 12.90
CA THR A 29 -2.53 -4.10 13.34
C THR A 29 -1.31 -4.37 12.46
N VAL A 30 -0.35 -3.44 12.45
CA VAL A 30 0.92 -3.61 11.71
C VAL A 30 1.66 -4.89 12.15
N GLY A 31 1.63 -5.20 13.45
CA GLY A 31 2.26 -6.40 14.00
C GLY A 31 1.61 -7.69 13.50
N GLU A 32 0.28 -7.73 13.43
CA GLU A 32 -0.45 -8.89 12.88
C GLU A 32 -0.16 -9.07 11.39
N ILE A 33 -0.13 -7.98 10.61
CA ILE A 33 0.20 -8.04 9.18
C ILE A 33 1.61 -8.61 8.97
N VAL A 34 2.61 -8.14 9.72
CA VAL A 34 3.98 -8.64 9.60
C VAL A 34 4.11 -10.09 10.09
N ALA A 35 3.31 -10.50 11.07
CA ALA A 35 3.28 -11.88 11.54
C ALA A 35 2.66 -12.84 10.49
N ASP A 36 1.58 -12.43 9.84
CA ASP A 36 0.90 -13.22 8.79
C ASP A 36 1.68 -13.24 7.47
N PHE A 37 2.43 -12.16 7.20
CA PHE A 37 3.23 -12.00 5.99
C PHE A 37 4.71 -11.82 6.36
N PRO A 38 5.46 -12.92 6.63
CA PRO A 38 6.85 -12.85 7.09
C PRO A 38 7.84 -12.30 6.07
N TYR A 39 7.40 -12.07 4.84
CA TYR A 39 8.15 -11.38 3.79
C TYR A 39 7.92 -9.85 3.80
N LEU A 40 7.08 -9.35 4.70
CA LEU A 40 6.78 -7.93 4.88
C LEU A 40 7.49 -7.44 6.14
N ALA A 41 8.23 -6.35 6.05
CA ALA A 41 8.76 -5.67 7.23
C ALA A 41 7.77 -4.64 7.76
N THR A 42 7.93 -4.23 9.02
CA THR A 42 7.18 -3.09 9.58
C THR A 42 7.42 -1.83 8.73
N ASP A 43 8.65 -1.60 8.30
CA ASP A 43 9.01 -0.47 7.43
C ASP A 43 8.25 -0.48 6.09
N ASP A 44 7.94 -1.65 5.54
CA ASP A 44 7.17 -1.76 4.31
C ASP A 44 5.72 -1.28 4.50
N VAL A 45 5.12 -1.60 5.65
CA VAL A 45 3.76 -1.13 5.99
C VAL A 45 3.76 0.38 6.19
N ILE A 46 4.78 0.93 6.85
CA ILE A 46 4.93 2.38 7.02
C ILE A 46 5.16 3.07 5.65
N ALA A 47 5.96 2.48 4.77
CA ALA A 47 6.18 3.00 3.42
C ALA A 47 4.88 2.98 2.60
N ALA A 48 4.06 1.93 2.73
CA ALA A 48 2.74 1.84 2.11
C ALA A 48 1.79 2.94 2.60
N LEU A 49 1.76 3.23 3.91
CA LEU A 49 1.01 4.34 4.48
C LEU A 49 1.51 5.70 3.98
N GLY A 50 2.83 5.92 3.93
CA GLY A 50 3.43 7.14 3.40
C GLY A 50 3.11 7.35 1.92
N PHE A 51 3.13 6.27 1.13
CA PHE A 51 2.68 6.31 -0.26
C PHE A 51 1.20 6.70 -0.36
N ALA A 52 0.33 6.08 0.45
CA ALA A 52 -1.10 6.36 0.47
C ALA A 52 -1.41 7.82 0.82
N ALA A 53 -0.73 8.37 1.83
CA ALA A 53 -0.87 9.77 2.23
C ALA A 53 -0.50 10.73 1.08
N ARG A 54 0.61 10.47 0.38
CA ARG A 54 1.03 11.28 -0.78
C ARG A 54 0.07 11.17 -1.96
N GLN A 55 -0.52 10.00 -2.18
CA GLN A 55 -1.54 9.78 -3.20
C GLN A 55 -2.85 10.49 -2.88
N ALA A 56 -3.26 10.49 -1.60
CA ALA A 56 -4.47 11.18 -1.15
C ALA A 56 -4.34 12.71 -1.25
N ASP A 57 -3.14 13.25 -1.02
CA ASP A 57 -2.84 14.68 -1.17
C ASP A 57 -2.64 15.11 -2.63
N HIS A 58 -2.50 14.15 -3.55
CA HIS A 58 -2.37 14.46 -4.97
C HIS A 58 -3.73 14.90 -5.53
N ALA A 59 -3.93 16.21 -5.70
CA ALA A 59 -5.11 16.75 -6.34
C ALA A 59 -5.30 16.12 -7.74
N ILE A 60 -6.39 15.37 -7.90
CA ILE A 60 -6.80 14.87 -9.20
C ILE A 60 -7.48 16.04 -9.90
N VAL A 61 -6.78 16.70 -10.83
CA VAL A 61 -7.45 17.62 -11.75
C VAL A 61 -8.23 16.75 -12.72
N THR A 62 -9.52 16.55 -12.46
CA THR A 62 -10.42 16.00 -13.46
C THR A 62 -10.45 16.99 -14.61
N ALA A 63 -9.93 16.60 -15.77
CA ALA A 63 -10.23 17.31 -16.99
C ALA A 63 -11.75 17.23 -17.18
N ALA A 64 -12.45 18.35 -16.96
CA ALA A 64 -13.85 18.46 -17.27
C ALA A 64 -14.01 18.29 -18.79
N GLU A 65 -14.92 17.41 -19.20
CA GLU A 65 -15.34 17.24 -20.60
C GLU A 65 -16.12 18.46 -21.11
#